data_AF-A0A972KR51-F1
#
_entry.id   AF-A0A972KR51-F1
#
_cell.length_a   1.000
_cell.length_b   1.000
_cell.length_c   1.000
_cell.angle_alpha   90.00
_cell.angle_beta   90.00
_cell.angle_gamma   90.00
#
_symmetry.space_group_name_H-M   'P 1'
#
loop_
_entity.id
_entity.type
_entity.pdbx_description
1 polymer ?
#
loop_
_entity_poly.entity_id
_entity_poly.type
_entity_poly.pdbx_seq_one_letter_code
_entity_poly.pdbx_strand_id
1 'polypeptide(L)'
;LEAFTSAPVYYNILMDSVRSERGNLGSNDHKAWKAMDQFLVTVGDAGAITFVLNGVELGNLGESGMLIKNYRITRELLDKGN
;
A
#
# COMPACT_ATOMS: atom_id res chain seq x y z
N LEU A 1 -7.21 1.25 -3.63
CA LEU A 1 -5.82 0.83 -3.42
C LEU A 1 -5.81 -0.67 -3.30
N GLU A 2 -5.19 -1.36 -4.23
CA GLU A 2 -4.97 -2.80 -4.22
C GLU A 2 -3.52 -3.07 -3.82
N ALA A 3 -3.29 -4.19 -3.14
CA ALA A 3 -1.98 -4.66 -2.74
C ALA A 3 -1.84 -6.14 -3.07
N PHE A 4 -0.70 -6.48 -3.68
CA PHE A 4 -0.32 -7.85 -4.03
C PHE A 4 1.00 -8.16 -3.35
N THR A 5 1.12 -9.34 -2.76
CA THR A 5 2.28 -9.71 -1.95
C THR A 5 3.01 -10.91 -2.53
N SER A 6 4.34 -10.89 -2.50
CA SER A 6 5.18 -12.02 -2.90
C SER A 6 5.72 -12.82 -1.71
N ALA A 7 5.76 -12.20 -0.52
CA ALA A 7 6.14 -12.81 0.75
C ALA A 7 5.22 -12.32 1.88
N PRO A 8 5.30 -12.92 3.09
CA PRO A 8 4.50 -12.45 4.22
C PRO A 8 4.90 -11.02 4.61
N VAL A 9 3.92 -10.12 4.67
CA VAL A 9 4.14 -8.71 5.01
C VAL A 9 3.17 -8.26 6.10
N TYR A 10 3.67 -7.40 6.99
CA TYR A 10 2.81 -6.64 7.89
C TYR A 10 2.29 -5.41 7.16
N TYR A 11 1.02 -5.06 7.34
CA TYR A 11 0.45 -3.82 6.84
C TYR A 11 -0.35 -3.07 7.90
N ASN A 12 -0.40 -1.75 7.74
CA ASN A 12 -1.35 -0.86 8.38
C ASN A 12 -1.72 0.26 7.39
N ILE A 13 -2.99 0.31 7.00
CA ILE A 13 -3.53 1.28 6.04
C ILE A 13 -4.55 2.15 6.77
N LEU A 14 -4.31 3.46 6.81
CA LEU A 14 -5.25 4.47 7.28
C LEU A 14 -5.91 5.15 6.09
N MET A 15 -7.23 5.01 5.97
CA MET A 15 -8.08 5.57 4.91
C MET A 15 -8.72 6.87 5.39
N ASP A 16 -8.52 7.95 4.62
CA ASP A 16 -9.09 9.28 4.85
C ASP A 16 -8.89 9.84 6.28
N SER A 17 -7.82 9.40 6.96
CA SER A 17 -7.53 9.73 8.36
C SER A 17 -8.58 9.29 9.40
N VAL A 18 -9.60 8.53 9.01
CA VAL A 18 -10.70 8.10 9.91
C VAL A 18 -10.71 6.61 10.18
N ARG A 19 -10.39 5.77 9.19
CA ARG A 19 -10.50 4.30 9.33
C ARG A 19 -9.15 3.65 9.11
N SER A 20 -8.67 2.90 10.09
CA SER A 20 -7.47 2.08 9.92
C SER A 20 -7.81 0.59 9.80
N GLU A 21 -7.02 -0.10 8.99
CA GLU A 21 -7.01 -1.55 8.91
C GLU A 21 -5.56 -2.03 8.98
N ARG A 22 -5.28 -2.99 9.86
CA ARG A 22 -3.95 -3.55 10.05
C ARG A 22 -4.01 -5.08 10.13
N GLY A 23 -2.93 -5.72 9.75
CA GLY A 23 -2.83 -7.17 9.78
C GLY A 23 -1.56 -7.66 9.12
N ASN A 24 -1.56 -8.94 8.80
CA ASN A 24 -0.52 -9.55 7.97
C ASN A 24 -1.19 -10.11 6.71
N LEU A 25 -0.47 -10.03 5.60
CA LEU A 25 -0.79 -10.75 4.37
C LEU A 25 0.24 -11.86 4.22
N GLY A 26 -0.20 -13.03 3.76
CA GLY A 26 0.66 -14.13 3.36
C GLY A 26 1.29 -13.90 1.99
N SER A 27 2.03 -14.90 1.50
CA SER A 27 2.55 -14.89 0.12
C SER A 27 1.42 -15.08 -0.89
N ASN A 28 1.45 -14.32 -1.99
CA ASN A 28 0.45 -14.32 -3.06
C ASN A 28 -0.95 -13.87 -2.61
N ASP A 29 -1.04 -13.18 -1.47
CA ASP A 29 -2.29 -12.58 -1.03
C ASP A 29 -2.61 -11.33 -1.85
N HIS A 30 -3.91 -11.08 -1.99
CA HIS A 30 -4.44 -9.87 -2.59
C HIS A 30 -5.40 -9.20 -1.62
N LYS A 31 -5.23 -7.89 -1.44
CA LYS A 31 -6.09 -7.08 -0.59
C LYS A 31 -6.43 -5.76 -1.25
N ALA A 32 -7.66 -5.30 -1.06
CA ALA A 32 -8.14 -4.04 -1.61
C ALA A 32 -8.78 -3.16 -0.52
N TRP A 33 -8.48 -1.86 -0.58
CA TRP A 33 -9.07 -0.82 0.25
C TRP A 33 -9.65 0.31 -0.61
N LYS A 34 -10.69 0.94 -0.08
CA LYS A 34 -11.36 2.09 -0.70
C LYS A 34 -11.34 3.27 0.26
N ALA A 35 -10.95 4.42 -0.26
CA ALA A 35 -10.91 5.71 0.42
C ALA A 35 -11.30 6.79 -0.62
N MET A 36 -11.74 7.95 -0.14
CA MET A 36 -12.14 9.09 -0.99
C MET A 36 -10.93 9.91 -1.43
N ASP A 37 -10.04 10.25 -0.49
CA ASP A 37 -8.98 11.24 -0.69
C ASP A 37 -7.58 10.61 -0.62
N GLN A 38 -7.31 9.83 0.43
CA GLN A 38 -5.94 9.38 0.69
C GLN A 38 -5.84 8.07 1.48
N PHE A 39 -4.69 7.43 1.31
CA PHE A 39 -4.22 6.33 2.12
C PHE A 39 -2.90 6.71 2.81
N LEU A 40 -2.80 6.42 4.09
CA LEU A 40 -1.56 6.46 4.86
C LEU A 40 -1.11 5.03 5.11
N VAL A 41 -0.03 4.65 4.46
CA VAL A 41 0.44 3.27 4.33
C VAL A 41 1.66 3.05 5.20
N THR A 42 1.62 1.99 6.00
CA THR A 42 2.77 1.48 6.75
C THR A 42 2.90 0.00 6.42
N VAL A 43 4.08 -0.44 6.00
CA VAL A 43 4.34 -1.83 5.61
C VAL A 43 5.69 -2.26 6.17
N GLY A 44 5.72 -3.45 6.78
CA GLY A 44 6.95 -4.18 7.04
C GLY A 44 7.28 -5.09 5.86
N ASP A 45 8.50 -4.98 5.34
CA ASP A 45 8.97 -5.63 4.12
C ASP A 45 8.37 -5.02 2.84
N ALA A 46 8.70 -3.75 2.60
CA ALA A 46 8.17 -2.95 1.50
C ALA A 46 8.51 -3.48 0.09
N GLY A 47 9.58 -4.26 -0.05
CA GLY A 47 9.95 -4.91 -1.33
C GLY A 47 9.10 -6.12 -1.67
N ALA A 48 8.38 -6.69 -0.70
CA ALA A 48 7.52 -7.86 -0.88
C ALA A 48 6.05 -7.51 -1.15
N ILE A 49 5.71 -6.22 -1.26
CA ILE A 49 4.36 -5.73 -1.54
C ILE A 49 4.38 -4.76 -2.73
N THR A 50 3.46 -4.97 -3.67
CA THR A 50 3.23 -4.07 -4.80
C THR A 50 1.86 -3.42 -4.66
N PHE A 51 1.79 -2.11 -4.84
CA PHE A 51 0.53 -1.37 -4.77
C PHE A 51 0.03 -0.96 -6.15
N VAL A 52 -1.29 -1.03 -6.32
CA VAL A 52 -1.99 -0.54 -7.52
C VAL A 52 -3.08 0.44 -7.08
N LEU A 53 -3.09 1.63 -7.66
CA LEU A 53 -4.09 2.66 -7.39
C LEU A 53 -4.91 2.92 -8.65
N ASN A 54 -6.19 2.57 -8.61
CA ASN A 54 -7.12 2.77 -9.72
C ASN A 54 -6.61 2.19 -11.06
N GLY A 55 -5.98 1.02 -11.01
CA GLY A 55 -5.39 0.36 -12.17
C GLY A 55 -3.99 0.83 -12.57
N VAL A 56 -3.44 1.86 -11.92
CA VAL A 56 -2.05 2.29 -12.12
C VAL A 56 -1.15 1.61 -11.10
N GLU A 57 -0.16 0.86 -11.59
CA GLU A 57 0.84 0.23 -10.73
C GLU A 57 1.77 1.30 -10.15
N LEU A 58 1.80 1.39 -8.82
CA LEU A 58 2.70 2.27 -8.07
C LEU A 58 4.05 1.58 -7.78
N GLY A 59 4.13 0.27 -8.02
CA GLY A 59 5.29 -0.55 -7.70
C GLY A 59 5.38 -0.91 -6.22
N ASN A 60 6.58 -1.32 -5.82
CA ASN A 60 6.94 -1.47 -4.42
C ASN A 60 7.33 -0.13 -3.81
N LEU A 61 7.13 0.01 -2.50
CA LEU A 61 7.40 1.28 -1.78
C LEU A 61 8.83 1.35 -1.22
N GLY A 62 9.63 0.31 -1.41
CA GLY A 62 10.99 0.20 -0.90
C GLY A 62 11.60 -1.17 -1.15
N GLU A 63 12.73 -1.43 -0.50
CA GLU A 63 13.46 -2.69 -0.61
C GLU A 63 12.90 -3.80 0.30
N SER A 64 13.29 -5.04 0.03
CA SER A 64 12.91 -6.18 0.89
C SER A 64 13.46 -6.01 2.31
N GLY A 65 12.64 -6.33 3.31
CA GLY A 65 12.94 -6.15 4.73
C GLY A 65 12.83 -4.70 5.23
N MET A 66 12.63 -3.71 4.34
CA MET A 66 12.50 -2.31 4.74
C MET A 66 11.14 -2.04 5.39
N LEU A 67 11.15 -1.27 6.48
CA LEU A 67 9.94 -0.77 7.12
C LEU A 67 9.62 0.63 6.60
N ILE A 68 8.52 0.76 5.86
CA ILE A 68 7.97 2.04 5.41
C ILE A 68 6.86 2.45 6.38
N LYS A 69 6.87 3.72 6.81
CA LYS A 69 5.87 4.28 7.74
C LYS A 69 5.22 5.52 7.15
N ASN A 70 3.92 5.62 7.31
CA ASN A 70 3.12 6.80 6.96
C ASN A 70 3.35 7.29 5.52
N TYR A 71 3.60 6.37 4.57
CA TYR A 71 3.71 6.70 3.16
C TYR A 71 2.33 7.13 2.65
N ARG A 72 2.24 8.35 2.14
CA ARG A 72 0.97 8.94 1.71
C ARG A 72 0.72 8.62 0.24
N ILE A 73 -0.39 7.95 -0.02
CA ILE A 73 -0.90 7.69 -1.37
C ILE A 73 -2.16 8.53 -1.58
N THR A 74 -2.10 9.49 -2.49
CA THR A 74 -3.22 10.35 -2.90
C THR A 74 -3.53 10.16 -4.37
N ARG A 75 -4.72 10.63 -4.81
CA ARG A 75 -5.09 10.63 -6.22
C ARG A 75 -4.11 11.43 -7.10
N GLU A 76 -3.51 12.48 -6.56
CA GLU A 76 -2.52 13.33 -7.25
C GLU A 76 -1.25 12.57 -7.67
N LEU A 77 -0.93 11.43 -7.04
CA LEU A 77 0.18 10.58 -7.50
C LEU A 77 -0.06 10.04 -8.90
N LEU A 78 -1.32 9.90 -9.33
CA LEU A 78 -1.67 9.49 -10.68
C LEU A 78 -1.37 10.59 -11.71
N ASP A 79 -1.43 11.85 -11.30
CA ASP A 79 -1.28 13.00 -12.19
C ASP A 79 0.20 13.35 -12.45
N LYS A 80 1.13 12.87 -11.62
CA LYS A 80 2.59 13.11 -11.76
C LYS A 80 3.31 12.12 -12.69
N GLY A 81 2.59 11.15 -13.25
CA GLY A 81 3.13 10.13 -14.16
C GLY A 81 2.96 10.41 -15.65
N ASN A 82 2.57 11.64 -16.04
CA ASN A 82 2.29 12.02 -17.42
C ASN A 82 3.16 13.19 -17.90
#